data_AF-A0A3C1YEW6-F1
#
_entry.id   AF-A0A3C1YEW6-F1
#
_cell.length_a   1.000
_cell.length_b   1.000
_cell.length_c   1.000
_cell.angle_alpha   90.00
_cell.angle_beta   90.00
_cell.angle_gamma   90.00
#
_symmetry.space_group_name_H-M   'P 1'
#
loop_
_entity.id
_entity.type
_entity.pdbx_description
1 polymer ?
#
loop_
_entity_poly.entity_id
_entity_poly.type
_entity_poly.pdbx_seq_one_letter_code
_entity_poly.pdbx_strand_id
1 'polypeptide(L)' 'GYPKRLREKEIPLQARITAVADAYDAMMTPRPYKEALSKAEALDELLRNAGTQFDPQVVKIFVEVLRAGNGFAE' A
#
# COMPACT_ATOMS: atom_id res chain seq x y z
N GLY A 1 -0.13 1.71 14.74
CA GLY A 1 -1.62 1.71 14.68
C GLY A 1 -2.23 0.94 15.85
N TYR A 2 -3.54 0.75 15.88
CA TYR A 2 -4.20 -0.11 16.90
C TYR A 2 -3.98 -1.61 16.58
N PRO A 3 -4.22 -2.54 17.52
CA PRO A 3 -4.47 -2.33 18.95
C PRO A 3 -3.18 -2.10 19.75
N LYS A 4 -2.04 -2.65 19.32
CA LYS A 4 -0.80 -2.69 20.11
C LYS A 4 0.11 -1.45 19.99
N ARG A 5 -0.23 -0.47 19.12
CA ARG A 5 0.56 0.76 18.91
C ARG A 5 2.02 0.54 18.53
N LEU A 6 2.33 -0.63 17.97
CA LEU A 6 3.64 -0.99 17.43
C LEU A 6 4.09 0.05 16.39
N ARG A 7 5.39 0.30 16.34
CA ARG A 7 6.04 1.24 15.42
C ARG A 7 7.08 0.54 14.56
N GLU A 8 7.19 0.99 13.32
CA GLU A 8 8.28 0.62 12.40
C GLU A 8 8.58 -0.88 12.36
N LYS A 9 9.74 -1.30 12.87
CA LYS A 9 10.24 -2.69 12.82
C LYS A 9 9.62 -3.61 13.87
N GLU A 10 8.88 -3.05 14.84
CA GLU A 10 8.09 -3.85 15.78
C GLU A 10 6.86 -4.47 15.10
N ILE A 11 6.42 -3.88 13.99
CA ILE A 11 5.37 -4.45 13.15
C ILE A 11 6.00 -5.54 12.28
N PRO A 12 5.52 -6.80 12.34
CA PRO A 12 6.02 -7.87 11.49
C PRO A 12 6.03 -7.48 10.01
N LEU A 13 7.07 -7.88 9.27
CA LEU A 13 7.21 -7.54 7.86
C LEU A 13 5.96 -7.90 7.04
N GLN A 14 5.38 -9.07 7.29
CA GLN A 14 4.16 -9.54 6.62
C GLN A 14 3.01 -8.56 6.84
N ALA A 15 2.81 -8.07 8.06
CA ALA A 15 1.75 -7.11 8.36
C ALA A 15 1.98 -5.76 7.67
N ARG A 16 3.24 -5.31 7.53
CA ARG A 16 3.58 -4.09 6.79
C ARG A 16 3.29 -4.24 5.29
N ILE A 17 3.57 -5.42 4.72
CA ILE A 17 3.26 -5.75 3.32
C ILE A 17 1.74 -5.79 3.10
N THR A 18 1.01 -6.54 3.94
CA THR A 18 -0.45 -6.65 3.84
C THR A 18 -1.14 -5.29 3.99
N ALA A 19 -0.66 -4.42 4.87
CA ALA A 19 -1.22 -3.08 5.03
C ALA A 19 -1.15 -2.23 3.75
N VAL A 20 -0.03 -2.31 3.01
CA VAL A 20 0.11 -1.61 1.72
C VAL A 20 -0.79 -2.22 0.65
N ALA A 21 -0.84 -3.56 0.57
CA ALA A 21 -1.68 -4.26 -0.40
C ALA A 21 -3.19 -4.01 -0.18
N ASP A 22 -3.64 -4.08 1.07
CA ASP A 22 -5.03 -3.83 1.47
C ASP A 22 -5.45 -2.38 1.17
N ALA A 23 -4.58 -1.42 1.48
CA ALA A 23 -4.83 -0.01 1.17
C ALA A 23 -4.93 0.23 -0.35
N TYR A 24 -4.04 -0.38 -1.14
CA TYR A 24 -4.07 -0.28 -2.60
C TYR A 24 -5.36 -0.86 -3.17
N ASP A 25 -5.73 -2.08 -2.77
CA ASP A 25 -6.97 -2.73 -3.20
C ASP A 25 -8.23 -1.92 -2.82
N ALA A 26 -8.25 -1.38 -1.60
CA ALA A 26 -9.31 -0.53 -1.11
C ALA A 26 -9.47 0.78 -1.91
N MET A 27 -8.36 1.32 -2.44
CA MET A 27 -8.38 2.51 -3.30
C MET A 27 -8.84 2.20 -4.73
N MET A 28 -8.47 1.04 -5.26
CA MET A 28 -8.77 0.61 -6.62
C MET A 28 -10.16 -0.02 -6.77
N THR A 29 -10.80 -0.39 -5.66
CA THR A 29 -12.13 -1.00 -5.65
C THR A 29 -13.21 0.06 -5.40
N PRO A 30 -14.23 0.19 -6.28
CA PRO A 30 -15.33 1.11 -6.04
C PRO A 30 -16.14 0.67 -4.82
N ARG A 31 -16.57 1.64 -4.00
CA ARG A 31 -17.39 1.41 -2.80
C ARG A 31 -18.67 2.26 -2.91
N PRO A 32 -19.76 1.92 -2.20
CA PRO A 32 -21.05 2.61 -2.31
C PRO A 32 -21.01 4.15 -2.18
N TYR A 33 -19.95 4.70 -1.55
CA TYR A 33 -19.78 6.13 -1.32
C TYR A 33 -18.48 6.71 -1.90
N LYS A 34 -17.72 5.93 -2.68
CA LYS A 34 -16.42 6.36 -3.19
C LYS A 34 -16.10 5.64 -4.50
N GLU A 35 -15.91 6.43 -5.55
CA GLU A 35 -15.35 5.96 -6.82
C GLU A 35 -13.95 5.38 -6.62
N ALA A 36 -13.59 4.38 -7.44
CA ALA A 36 -12.25 3.85 -7.46
C ALA A 36 -11.25 4.93 -7.93
N LEU A 37 -10.08 4.95 -7.31
CA LEU A 37 -8.94 5.71 -7.82
C LEU A 37 -8.36 5.00 -9.03
N SER A 38 -7.72 5.76 -9.91
CA SER A 38 -6.83 5.20 -10.93
C SER A 38 -5.58 4.60 -10.27
N LYS A 39 -4.90 3.71 -11.01
CA LYS A 39 -3.61 3.14 -10.59
C LYS A 39 -2.60 4.23 -10.22
N ALA A 40 -2.52 5.30 -11.01
CA ALA A 40 -1.59 6.40 -10.74
C ALA A 40 -1.92 7.11 -9.42
N GLU A 41 -3.19 7.45 -9.20
CA GLU A 41 -3.65 8.11 -7.98
C GLU A 41 -3.45 7.24 -6.72
N ALA A 42 -3.70 5.93 -6.82
CA ALA A 42 -3.49 5.00 -5.72
C ALA A 42 -2.00 4.86 -5.36
N LEU A 43 -1.11 4.81 -6.36
CA LEU A 43 0.34 4.78 -6.12
C LEU A 43 0.85 6.09 -5.51
N ASP A 44 0.34 7.23 -5.97
CA ASP A 44 0.69 8.54 -5.40
C ASP A 44 0.21 8.68 -3.95
N GLU A 45 -0.98 8.16 -3.61
CA GLU A 45 -1.48 8.16 -2.23
C GLU A 45 -0.62 7.29 -1.31
N LEU A 46 -0.16 6.12 -1.77
CA LEU A 46 0.78 5.30 -0.99
C LEU A 46 2.10 6.05 -0.74
N LEU A 47 2.64 6.72 -1.78
CA LEU A 47 3.87 7.50 -1.66
C LEU A 47 3.71 8.68 -0.70
N ARG A 48 2.58 9.38 -0.74
CA ARG A 48 2.26 10.48 0.18
C ARG A 48 2.25 10.04 1.65
N ASN A 49 1.83 8.80 1.92
CA ASN A 49 1.69 8.25 3.27
C ASN A 49 2.85 7.31 3.68
N ALA A 50 3.92 7.24 2.88
CA ALA A 50 5.12 6.48 3.18
C ALA A 50 5.88 7.11 4.36
N GLY A 51 6.28 6.29 5.34
CA GLY A 51 6.98 6.75 6.55
C GLY A 51 6.06 7.22 7.67
N THR A 52 4.76 7.39 7.41
CA THR A 52 3.75 7.74 8.43
C THR A 52 2.79 6.58 8.66
N GLN A 53 1.97 6.24 7.66
CA GLN A 53 1.01 5.13 7.75
C GLN A 53 1.63 3.82 7.27
N PHE A 54 2.53 3.89 6.30
CA PHE A 54 3.11 2.72 5.66
C PHE A 54 4.62 2.67 5.84
N ASP A 55 5.17 1.46 5.78
CA ASP A 55 6.61 1.27 5.70
C ASP A 55 7.14 1.83 4.37
N PRO A 56 8.08 2.80 4.38
CA PRO A 56 8.55 3.43 3.17
C PRO A 56 9.31 2.48 2.23
N GLN A 57 9.97 1.43 2.77
CA GLN A 57 10.65 0.43 1.94
C GLN A 57 9.64 -0.45 1.21
N VAL A 58 8.57 -0.85 1.89
CA VAL A 58 7.50 -1.65 1.29
C VAL A 58 6.79 -0.87 0.20
N VAL A 59 6.41 0.39 0.46
CA VAL A 59 5.77 1.26 -0.54
C VAL A 59 6.65 1.42 -1.77
N LYS A 60 7.95 1.70 -1.58
CA LYS A 60 8.89 1.85 -2.69
C LYS A 60 8.91 0.61 -3.60
N ILE A 61 9.11 -0.57 -3.02
CA ILE A 61 9.17 -1.83 -3.79
C ILE A 61 7.84 -2.12 -4.48
N PHE A 62 6.71 -1.90 -3.79
CA PHE A 62 5.38 -2.13 -4.34
C PHE A 62 5.12 -1.25 -5.58
N VAL A 63 5.48 0.03 -5.51
CA VAL A 63 5.37 0.98 -6.63
C VAL A 63 6.28 0.58 -7.78
N GLU A 64 7.53 0.19 -7.50
CA GLU A 64 8.48 -0.27 -8.52
C GLU A 64 7.95 -1.50 -9.27
N VAL A 65 7.45 -2.52 -8.56
CA VAL A 65 6.88 -3.74 -9.15
C VAL A 65 5.68 -3.41 -10.05
N LEU A 66 4.76 -2.57 -9.58
CA LEU A 66 3.55 -2.23 -10.34
C LEU A 66 3.84 -1.32 -11.54
N ARG A 67 4.87 -0.46 -11.48
CA ARG A 67 5.29 0.37 -12.61
C ARG A 67 6.06 -0.42 -13.66
N ALA A 68 6.88 -1.39 -13.24
CA ALA A 68 7.62 -2.26 -14.15
C ALA A 68 6.71 -3.18 -14.98
N GLY A 69 5.45 -3.35 -14.61
CA GLY A 69 4.55 -4.32 -15.26
C GLY A 69 4.88 -5.77 -14.90
N ASN A 70 5.85 -6.00 -14.00
CA ASN A 70 6.29 -7.31 -13.54
C ASN A 70 5.36 -7.91 -12.47
N GLY A 71 4.05 -7.82 -12.66
CA GLY A 71 3.18 -8.85 -12.10
C GLY A 71 3.61 -10.16 -12.76
N PHE A 72 3.92 -11.19 -11.97
CA PHE A 72 4.31 -12.51 -12.45
C PHE A 72 3.55 -12.84 -13.74
N ALA A 73 4.27 -12.90 -14.86
CA ALA A 73 3.70 -13.37 -16.11
C ALA A 73 3.31 -14.83 -15.86
N GLU A 74 2.01 -15.10 -15.80
CA GLU A 74 1.44 -16.41 -16.10
C GLU A 74 1.05 -16.45 -17.58
#